data_AF-A0A0B2VKZ7-F1
#
_entry.id   AF-A0A0B2VKZ7-F1
#
_cell.length_a   1.000
_cell.length_b   1.000
_cell.length_c   1.000
_cell.angle_alpha   90.00
_cell.angle_beta   90.00
_cell.angle_gamma   90.00
#
_symmetry.space_group_name_H-M   'P 1'
#
loop_
_entity.id
_entity.type
_entity.pdbx_description
1 polymer ?
#
loop_
_entity_poly.entity_id
_entity_poly.type
_entity_poly.pdbx_seq_one_letter_code
_entity_poly.pdbx_strand_id
1 'polypeptide(L)'
;MTRENVTTTMSASCDDIMTMVSTTCHGFVSTVSITCGDVVTRVRIIFHDVLTTVSTTGSDLITTVGIACVDIVTTVSITCDDVATTVSMPCDDVATTVSMRCDDVTAASTS
;
A
#
# COMPACT_ATOMS: atom_id res chain seq x y z
N MET A 1 -38.99 18.55 7.08
CA MET A 1 -37.74 17.81 7.39
C MET A 1 -37.19 18.43 8.68
N THR A 2 -37.09 17.67 9.76
CA THR A 2 -36.64 18.18 11.08
C THR A 2 -35.11 18.27 11.13
N ARG A 3 -34.54 19.13 11.98
CA ARG A 3 -33.07 19.26 12.16
C ARG A 3 -32.42 17.89 12.43
N GLU A 4 -33.06 17.05 13.23
CA GLU A 4 -32.64 15.68 13.53
C GLU A 4 -32.53 14.78 12.28
N ASN A 5 -33.46 14.90 11.32
CA ASN A 5 -33.37 14.17 10.04
C ASN A 5 -32.17 14.61 9.20
N VAL A 6 -31.82 15.91 9.25
CA VAL A 6 -30.65 16.45 8.57
C VAL A 6 -29.39 15.86 9.20
N THR A 7 -29.21 15.98 10.52
CA THR A 7 -28.03 15.45 11.22
C THR A 7 -27.83 13.96 10.97
N THR A 8 -28.91 13.17 11.06
CA THR A 8 -28.86 11.72 10.81
C THR A 8 -28.44 11.38 9.39
N THR A 9 -28.96 12.11 8.39
CA THR A 9 -28.61 11.90 6.98
C THR A 9 -27.16 12.29 6.70
N MET A 10 -26.67 13.34 7.35
CA MET A 10 -25.28 13.80 7.20
C MET A 10 -24.29 12.84 7.86
N SER A 11 -24.58 12.34 9.06
CA SER A 11 -23.77 11.30 9.71
C SER A 11 -23.67 10.04 8.85
N ALA A 12 -24.80 9.56 8.32
CA ALA A 12 -24.79 8.40 7.42
C ALA A 12 -23.94 8.64 6.15
N SER A 13 -24.05 9.83 5.56
CA SER A 13 -23.24 10.19 4.38
C SER A 13 -21.74 10.23 4.70
N CYS A 14 -21.37 10.71 5.90
CA CYS A 14 -19.99 10.73 6.37
C CYS A 14 -19.42 9.32 6.58
N ASP A 15 -20.20 8.44 7.21
CA ASP A 15 -19.82 7.04 7.41
C ASP A 15 -19.63 6.31 6.07
N ASP A 16 -20.51 6.56 5.10
CA ASP A 16 -20.41 6.00 3.75
C ASP A 16 -19.13 6.46 3.04
N ILE A 17 -18.80 7.76 3.12
CA ILE A 17 -17.57 8.31 2.52
C ILE A 17 -16.34 7.71 3.19
N MET A 18 -16.30 7.65 4.52
CA MET A 18 -15.18 7.04 5.26
C MET A 18 -14.99 5.57 4.92
N THR A 19 -16.08 4.82 4.77
CA THR A 19 -16.06 3.42 4.34
C THR A 19 -15.49 3.29 2.93
N MET A 20 -15.89 4.17 2.01
CA MET A 20 -15.39 4.19 0.64
C MET A 20 -13.89 4.48 0.59
N VAL A 21 -13.43 5.53 1.29
CA VAL A 21 -12.01 5.90 1.39
C VAL A 21 -11.20 4.72 1.94
N SER A 22 -11.63 4.15 3.07
CA SER A 22 -10.95 3.01 3.69
C SER A 22 -10.84 1.80 2.75
N THR A 23 -11.93 1.46 2.06
CA THR A 23 -11.98 0.34 1.12
C THR A 23 -11.05 0.56 -0.07
N THR A 24 -11.08 1.76 -0.67
CA THR A 24 -10.22 2.12 -1.79
C THR A 24 -8.75 2.05 -1.38
N CYS A 25 -8.41 2.62 -0.23
CA CYS A 25 -7.06 2.65 0.31
C CYS A 25 -6.51 1.25 0.60
N HIS A 26 -7.29 0.41 1.27
CA HIS A 26 -6.94 -0.98 1.49
C HIS A 26 -6.75 -1.74 0.16
N GLY A 27 -7.61 -1.49 -0.83
CA GLY A 27 -7.48 -2.07 -2.17
C GLY A 27 -6.17 -1.70 -2.86
N PHE A 28 -5.75 -0.44 -2.77
CA PHE A 28 -4.47 0.01 -3.31
C PHE A 28 -3.27 -0.63 -2.60
N VAL A 29 -3.24 -0.61 -1.27
CA VAL A 29 -2.15 -1.22 -0.47
C VAL A 29 -2.03 -2.71 -0.76
N SER A 30 -3.15 -3.41 -0.85
CA SER A 30 -3.19 -4.83 -1.22
C SER A 30 -2.61 -5.06 -2.63
N THR A 31 -3.01 -4.25 -3.61
CA THR A 31 -2.51 -4.35 -4.99
C THR A 31 -0.99 -4.13 -5.08
N VAL A 32 -0.47 -3.13 -4.37
CA VAL A 32 0.97 -2.87 -4.30
C VAL A 32 1.71 -4.03 -3.65
N SER A 33 1.19 -4.55 -2.54
CA SER A 33 1.80 -5.67 -1.81
C SER A 33 1.88 -6.93 -2.67
N ILE A 34 0.81 -7.27 -3.39
CA ILE A 34 0.77 -8.41 -4.33
C ILE A 34 1.80 -8.21 -5.45
N THR A 35 1.77 -7.04 -6.09
CA THR A 35 2.68 -6.71 -7.18
C THR A 35 4.14 -6.81 -6.73
N CYS A 36 4.45 -6.31 -5.53
CA CYS A 36 5.80 -6.43 -4.97
C CYS A 36 6.20 -7.89 -4.74
N GLY A 37 5.34 -8.68 -4.11
CA GLY A 37 5.59 -10.09 -3.83
C GLY A 37 5.88 -10.87 -5.11
N ASP A 38 5.15 -10.58 -6.18
CA ASP A 38 5.37 -11.19 -7.51
C ASP A 38 6.72 -10.81 -8.10
N VAL A 39 7.12 -9.53 -8.01
CA VAL A 39 8.42 -9.06 -8.50
C VAL A 39 9.56 -9.74 -7.73
N VAL A 40 9.50 -9.75 -6.39
CA VAL A 40 10.51 -10.40 -5.55
C VAL A 40 10.63 -11.90 -5.88
N THR A 41 9.49 -12.57 -6.06
CA THR A 41 9.46 -14.00 -6.44
C THR A 41 10.11 -14.24 -7.78
N ARG A 42 9.78 -13.42 -8.80
CA ARG A 42 10.37 -13.54 -10.13
C ARG A 42 11.88 -13.31 -10.13
N VAL A 43 12.35 -12.29 -9.39
CA VAL A 43 13.78 -12.02 -9.22
C VAL A 43 14.49 -13.23 -8.61
N ARG A 44 13.93 -13.81 -7.56
CA ARG A 44 14.51 -15.01 -6.92
C ARG A 44 14.60 -16.21 -7.87
N ILE A 45 13.58 -16.43 -8.69
CA ILE A 45 13.59 -17.51 -9.70
C ILE A 45 14.72 -17.28 -10.71
N ILE A 46 14.81 -16.07 -11.27
CA ILE A 46 15.87 -15.71 -12.23
C ILE A 46 17.25 -15.97 -11.62
N PHE A 47 17.48 -15.54 -10.38
CA PHE A 47 18.77 -15.76 -9.73
C PHE A 47 19.04 -17.23 -9.41
N HIS A 48 18.03 -18.00 -9.04
CA HIS A 48 18.17 -19.44 -8.85
C HIS A 48 18.62 -20.14 -10.14
N ASP A 49 18.01 -19.79 -11.28
CA ASP A 49 18.37 -20.36 -12.58
C ASP A 49 19.79 -19.96 -13.01
N VAL A 50 20.16 -18.69 -12.77
CA VAL A 50 21.52 -18.20 -13.01
C VAL A 50 22.52 -18.96 -12.15
N LEU A 51 22.29 -19.05 -10.83
CA LEU A 51 23.15 -19.77 -9.88
C LEU A 51 23.31 -21.25 -10.26
N THR A 52 22.23 -21.90 -10.67
CA THR A 52 22.25 -23.29 -11.14
C THR A 52 23.13 -23.44 -12.38
N THR A 53 23.04 -22.48 -13.31
CA THR A 53 23.86 -22.46 -14.53
C THR A 53 25.34 -22.23 -14.22
N VAL A 54 25.66 -21.20 -13.42
CA VAL A 54 27.07 -20.86 -13.09
C VAL A 54 27.72 -21.81 -12.10
N SER A 55 26.93 -22.62 -11.36
CA SER A 55 27.44 -23.69 -10.50
C SER A 55 28.31 -24.69 -11.26
N THR A 56 28.07 -24.84 -12.57
CA THR A 56 28.90 -25.67 -13.46
C THR A 56 30.25 -25.04 -13.82
N THR A 57 30.46 -23.75 -13.54
CA THR A 57 31.59 -22.95 -14.04
C THR A 57 32.60 -22.56 -12.94
N GLY A 58 32.22 -22.58 -11.65
CA GLY A 58 33.16 -22.42 -10.51
C GLY A 58 32.62 -21.60 -9.32
N SER A 59 33.24 -21.76 -8.15
CA SER A 59 32.74 -21.26 -6.86
C SER A 59 32.73 -19.73 -6.69
N ASP A 60 33.72 -19.01 -7.24
CA ASP A 60 33.82 -17.55 -7.08
C ASP A 60 32.70 -16.78 -7.80
N LEU A 61 32.23 -17.33 -8.93
CA LEU A 61 31.09 -16.80 -9.67
C LEU A 61 29.78 -16.97 -8.87
N ILE A 62 29.63 -18.10 -8.18
CA ILE A 62 28.46 -18.37 -7.32
C ILE A 62 28.38 -17.32 -6.21
N THR A 63 29.49 -17.02 -5.55
CA THR A 63 29.52 -16.01 -4.47
C THR A 63 29.17 -14.63 -4.99
N THR A 64 29.77 -14.20 -6.12
CA THR A 64 29.51 -12.88 -6.69
C THR A 64 28.06 -12.71 -7.13
N VAL A 65 27.51 -13.71 -7.82
CA VAL A 65 26.10 -13.71 -8.24
C VAL A 65 25.16 -13.78 -7.04
N GLY A 66 25.50 -14.56 -6.02
CA GLY A 66 24.74 -14.65 -4.77
C GLY A 66 24.63 -13.31 -4.04
N ILE A 67 25.73 -12.56 -3.95
CA ILE A 67 25.72 -11.21 -3.35
C ILE A 67 24.84 -10.27 -4.17
N ALA A 68 25.02 -10.24 -5.50
CA ALA A 68 24.20 -9.41 -6.38
C ALA A 68 22.69 -9.73 -6.27
N CYS A 69 22.34 -11.01 -6.11
CA CYS A 69 20.96 -11.44 -5.87
C CYS A 69 20.38 -10.82 -4.60
N VAL A 70 21.12 -10.91 -3.48
CA VAL A 70 20.69 -10.36 -2.19
C VAL A 70 20.50 -8.84 -2.29
N ASP A 71 21.44 -8.13 -2.91
CA ASP A 71 21.36 -6.68 -3.08
C ASP A 71 20.15 -6.26 -3.92
N ILE A 72 19.87 -6.97 -5.01
CA ILE A 72 18.72 -6.68 -5.88
C ILE A 72 17.41 -6.97 -5.17
N VAL A 73 17.29 -8.12 -4.49
CA VAL A 73 16.08 -8.46 -3.71
C VAL A 73 15.84 -7.41 -2.62
N THR A 74 16.90 -6.95 -1.95
CA THR A 74 16.81 -5.91 -0.91
C THR A 74 16.35 -4.58 -1.50
N THR A 75 16.94 -4.15 -2.62
CA THR A 75 16.57 -2.90 -3.31
C THR A 75 15.12 -2.91 -3.78
N VAL A 76 14.66 -4.02 -4.35
CA VAL A 76 13.26 -4.19 -4.77
C VAL A 76 12.34 -4.11 -3.56
N SER A 77 12.68 -4.77 -2.45
CA SER A 77 11.86 -4.77 -1.23
C SER A 77 11.70 -3.35 -0.68
N ILE A 78 12.81 -2.59 -0.56
CA ILE A 78 12.78 -1.19 -0.13
C ILE A 78 11.90 -0.34 -1.05
N THR A 79 12.08 -0.50 -2.37
CA THR A 79 11.28 0.25 -3.36
C THR A 79 9.78 -0.03 -3.19
N CYS A 80 9.41 -1.28 -2.91
CA CYS A 80 8.02 -1.62 -2.66
C CYS A 80 7.47 -1.02 -1.38
N ASP A 81 8.24 -1.03 -0.29
CA ASP A 81 7.85 -0.44 0.98
C ASP A 81 7.66 1.08 0.84
N ASP A 82 8.52 1.75 0.06
CA ASP A 82 8.41 3.17 -0.27
C ASP A 82 7.14 3.45 -1.08
N VAL A 83 6.81 2.61 -2.07
CA VAL A 83 5.57 2.74 -2.83
C VAL A 83 4.35 2.53 -1.93
N ALA A 84 4.36 1.51 -1.06
CA ALA A 84 3.27 1.24 -0.14
C ALA A 84 3.05 2.42 0.83
N THR A 85 4.12 3.01 1.34
CA THR A 85 4.08 4.19 2.21
C THR A 85 3.54 5.41 1.46
N THR A 86 4.04 5.67 0.25
CA THR A 86 3.60 6.81 -0.59
C THR A 86 2.12 6.73 -0.93
N VAL A 87 1.57 5.53 -1.10
CA VAL A 87 0.15 5.30 -1.37
C VAL A 87 -0.70 5.38 -0.11
N SER A 88 -0.16 5.04 1.06
CA SER A 88 -0.90 5.07 2.34
C SER A 88 -1.04 6.49 2.91
N MET A 89 -0.04 7.36 2.73
CA MET A 89 -0.11 8.75 3.19
C MET A 89 -1.34 9.55 2.68
N PRO A 90 -1.65 9.59 1.37
CA PRO A 90 -2.81 10.34 0.89
C PRO A 90 -4.14 9.75 1.40
N CYS A 91 -4.17 8.46 1.76
CA CYS A 91 -5.34 7.84 2.36
C CYS A 91 -5.64 8.37 3.76
N ASP A 92 -4.61 8.53 4.59
CA ASP A 92 -4.74 9.11 5.92
C ASP A 92 -5.12 10.60 5.85
N ASP A 93 -4.53 11.35 4.91
CA ASP A 93 -4.85 12.77 4.70
C ASP A 93 -6.31 12.97 4.26
N VAL A 94 -6.80 12.13 3.33
CA VAL A 94 -8.19 12.17 2.88
C VAL A 94 -9.14 11.78 4.02
N ALA A 95 -8.84 10.73 4.77
CA ALA A 95 -9.65 10.30 5.92
C ALA A 95 -9.75 11.40 7.00
N THR A 96 -8.62 12.07 7.29
CA THR A 96 -8.58 13.20 8.23
C THR A 96 -9.40 14.38 7.73
N THR A 97 -9.28 14.72 6.45
CA THR A 97 -10.04 15.83 5.84
C THR A 97 -11.54 15.57 5.86
N VAL A 98 -11.97 14.32 5.58
CA VAL A 98 -13.38 13.93 5.65
C VAL A 98 -13.88 14.00 7.08
N SER A 99 -13.14 13.48 8.07
CA SER A 99 -13.53 13.57 9.49
C SER A 99 -13.75 15.02 9.93
N MET A 100 -12.80 15.93 9.64
CA MET A 100 -12.94 17.34 10.00
C MET A 100 -14.19 17.99 9.37
N ARG A 101 -14.48 17.67 8.10
CA ARG A 101 -15.67 18.18 7.41
C ARG A 101 -16.96 17.66 8.05
N CYS A 102 -16.96 16.41 8.49
CA CYS A 102 -18.10 15.79 9.15
C CYS A 102 -18.36 16.39 10.54
N ASP A 103 -17.29 16.68 11.28
CA ASP A 103 -17.35 17.34 12.59
C ASP A 103 -17.85 18.80 12.47
N ASP A 104 -17.33 19.58 11.52
CA ASP A 104 -17.76 20.96 11.29
C ASP A 104 -19.26 21.05 10.96
N VAL A 105 -19.74 20.12 10.13
CA VAL A 105 -21.13 20.12 9.67
C VAL A 105 -22.10 19.65 10.76
N THR A 106 -21.70 18.69 11.58
CA THR A 106 -22.48 18.28 12.76
C THR A 106 -22.53 19.37 13.83
N ALA A 107 -21.44 20.12 14.03
CA ALA A 107 -21.42 21.30 14.88
C ALA A 107 -22.33 22.43 14.35
N ALA A 108 -22.28 22.72 13.05
CA ALA A 108 -23.13 23.74 12.43
C ALA A 108 -24.64 23.40 12.45
N SER A 109 -24.99 22.11 12.41
CA SER A 109 -26.39 21.64 12.47
C SER A 109 -26.93 21.51 13.89
N THR A 110 -26.08 21.62 14.91
CA THR A 110 -26.48 21.64 16.33
C THR A 110 -26.52 23.04 16.93
N SER A 111 -25.82 24.03 16.35
CA SER A 111 -25.95 25.47 16.67
C SER A 111 -27.18 26.16 16.06
#